data_AF-A0A927SUN3-F1
#
_entry.id   AF-A0A927SUN3-F1
#
_cell.length_a   1.000
_cell.length_b   1.000
_cell.length_c   1.000
_cell.angle_alpha   90.00
_cell.angle_beta   90.00
_cell.angle_gamma   90.00
#
_symmetry.space_group_name_H-M   'P 1'
#
loop_
_entity.id
_entity.type
_entity.pdbx_description
1 polymer ?
#
loop_
_entity_poly.entity_id
_entity_poly.type
_entity_poly.pdbx_seq_one_letter_code
_entity_poly.pdbx_strand_id
1 'polypeptide(L)'
;MNWKRIGSNIRSLRERHRQTPLDLALIIKVSTTRLNEYENGDRIALDKLQIIADYYDVTIESLINDDIDNTPIQAELWDAETIKSLIDNTLPLLTSDSARQNEHFAKGYQYVMNCKSKLREGYTLPAHAIDPAFDAFVYAFEHDGIIEAAGNLLFFFFILYSSKLDPHYDRLGQAILHGKTKSKDFLKKYMVKNPNENDDKNSEERAILSSDITPIVYQIIRLLREDGRYYAFAEYYLALGHFFGIFDNGNNADKNKTIGFGMMCSASALGNNYASAFLNTIS
;
A
#
# COMPACT_ATOMS: atom_id res chain seq x y z
N MET A 1 -14.59 6.21 -31.68
CA MET A 1 -13.94 6.72 -30.45
C MET A 1 -14.70 7.98 -30.03
N ASN A 2 -15.31 7.97 -28.84
CA ASN A 2 -16.13 9.10 -28.37
C ASN A 2 -15.22 10.14 -27.69
N TRP A 3 -14.72 11.10 -28.48
CA TRP A 3 -13.75 12.08 -27.98
C TRP A 3 -14.30 12.99 -26.88
N LYS A 4 -15.59 13.34 -26.92
CA LYS A 4 -16.23 14.10 -25.83
C LYS A 4 -16.21 13.37 -24.50
N ARG A 5 -16.45 12.05 -24.53
CA ARG A 5 -16.37 11.22 -23.32
C ARG A 5 -14.95 11.15 -22.77
N ILE A 6 -13.98 10.90 -23.65
CA ILE A 6 -12.56 10.87 -23.28
C ILE A 6 -12.14 12.22 -22.67
N GLY A 7 -12.53 13.33 -23.29
CA GLY A 7 -12.26 14.67 -22.76
C GLY A 7 -12.86 14.90 -21.37
N SER A 8 -14.11 14.49 -21.17
CA SER A 8 -14.76 14.52 -19.85
C SER A 8 -13.97 13.71 -18.84
N ASN A 9 -13.65 12.45 -19.14
CA ASN A 9 -12.90 11.56 -18.27
C ASN A 9 -11.53 12.12 -17.87
N ILE A 10 -10.80 12.74 -18.81
CA ILE A 10 -9.51 13.40 -18.55
C ILE A 10 -9.69 14.57 -17.58
N ARG A 11 -10.73 15.40 -17.79
CA ARG A 11 -11.08 16.48 -16.88
C ARG A 11 -11.44 15.97 -15.49
N SER A 12 -12.24 14.91 -15.39
CA SER A 12 -12.64 14.28 -14.14
C SER A 12 -11.41 13.81 -13.37
N LEU A 13 -10.49 13.09 -14.03
CA LEU A 13 -9.25 12.63 -13.42
C LEU A 13 -8.43 13.81 -12.91
N ARG A 14 -8.22 14.84 -13.73
CA ARG A 14 -7.50 16.05 -13.33
C ARG A 14 -8.11 16.71 -12.09
N GLU A 15 -9.43 16.92 -12.09
CA GLU A 15 -10.14 17.61 -11.02
C GLU A 15 -10.21 16.79 -9.74
N ARG A 16 -10.40 15.47 -9.85
CA ARG A 16 -10.34 14.52 -8.72
C ARG A 16 -8.95 14.54 -8.07
N HIS A 17 -7.90 14.70 -8.88
CA HIS A 17 -6.52 14.89 -8.43
C HIS A 17 -6.18 16.34 -8.02
N ARG A 18 -7.16 17.25 -8.00
CA ARG A 18 -7.02 18.68 -7.63
C ARG A 18 -5.95 19.41 -8.43
N GLN A 19 -5.74 18.98 -9.65
CA GLN A 19 -4.74 19.55 -10.53
C GLN A 19 -5.32 20.71 -11.33
N THR A 20 -4.50 21.74 -11.50
CA THR A 20 -4.80 22.80 -12.46
C THR A 20 -4.60 22.26 -13.89
N PRO A 21 -5.24 22.88 -14.89
CA PRO A 21 -4.94 22.58 -16.29
C PRO A 21 -3.45 22.73 -16.64
N LEU A 22 -2.72 23.60 -15.93
CA LEU A 22 -1.28 23.75 -16.13
C LEU A 22 -0.51 22.51 -15.69
N ASP A 23 -0.87 21.92 -14.54
CA ASP A 23 -0.18 20.75 -13.98
C ASP A 23 -0.22 19.57 -14.97
N LEU A 24 -1.42 19.22 -15.47
CA LEU A 24 -1.57 18.10 -16.41
C LEU A 24 -0.94 18.42 -17.79
N ALA A 25 -1.03 19.67 -18.26
CA ALA A 25 -0.46 20.07 -19.53
C ALA A 25 1.07 19.92 -19.55
N LEU A 26 1.75 20.26 -18.45
CA LEU A 26 3.19 20.07 -18.28
C LEU A 26 3.59 18.59 -18.37
N ILE A 27 2.81 17.71 -17.76
CA ILE A 27 3.09 16.27 -17.67
C ILE A 27 2.98 15.58 -19.02
N ILE A 28 1.92 15.88 -19.76
CA ILE A 28 1.73 15.34 -21.10
C ILE A 28 2.49 16.14 -22.17
N LYS A 29 3.25 17.16 -21.74
CA LYS A 29 4.10 18.04 -22.58
C LYS A 29 3.31 18.72 -23.70
N VAL A 30 2.24 19.41 -23.34
CA VAL A 30 1.42 20.24 -24.24
C VAL A 30 1.14 21.61 -23.62
N SER A 31 0.57 22.54 -24.39
CA SER A 31 0.10 23.81 -23.84
C SER A 31 -1.20 23.63 -23.07
N THR A 32 -1.48 24.53 -22.12
CA THR A 32 -2.77 24.58 -21.40
C THR A 32 -3.96 24.72 -22.35
N THR A 33 -3.82 25.52 -23.41
CA THR A 33 -4.83 25.62 -24.47
C THR A 33 -5.11 24.28 -25.12
N ARG A 34 -4.05 23.53 -25.45
CA ARG A 34 -4.17 22.21 -26.07
C ARG A 34 -4.79 21.18 -25.13
N LEU A 35 -4.49 21.25 -23.83
CA LEU A 35 -5.17 20.43 -22.83
C LEU A 35 -6.66 20.77 -22.75
N ASN A 36 -7.03 22.06 -22.75
CA ASN A 36 -8.42 22.48 -22.70
C ASN A 36 -9.21 21.96 -23.91
N GLU A 37 -8.61 21.99 -25.10
CA GLU A 37 -9.17 21.35 -26.32
C GLU A 37 -9.42 19.86 -26.10
N TYR A 38 -8.44 19.14 -25.54
CA TYR A 38 -8.57 17.72 -25.22
C TYR A 38 -9.72 17.45 -24.23
N GLU A 39 -9.80 18.21 -23.14
CA GLU A 39 -10.86 18.07 -22.15
C GLU A 39 -12.26 18.44 -22.69
N ASN A 40 -12.33 19.26 -23.73
CA ASN A 40 -13.57 19.59 -24.43
C ASN A 40 -13.96 18.55 -25.49
N GLY A 41 -13.11 17.54 -25.71
CA GLY A 41 -13.38 16.43 -26.60
C GLY A 41 -12.84 16.60 -28.01
N ASP A 42 -11.81 17.42 -28.20
CA ASP A 42 -11.03 17.40 -29.43
C ASP A 42 -10.17 16.14 -29.53
N ARG A 43 -9.72 15.82 -30.74
CA ARG A 43 -8.91 14.63 -31.00
C ARG A 43 -7.59 14.70 -30.23
N ILE A 44 -7.35 13.68 -29.41
CA ILE A 44 -6.11 13.50 -28.65
C ILE A 44 -5.22 12.49 -29.38
N ALA A 45 -3.91 12.74 -29.37
CA ALA A 45 -2.94 11.81 -29.94
C ALA A 45 -2.76 10.58 -29.00
N LEU A 46 -2.58 9.40 -29.59
CA LEU A 46 -2.53 8.13 -28.84
C LEU A 46 -1.37 8.09 -27.82
N ASP A 47 -0.23 8.69 -28.16
CA ASP A 47 0.90 8.83 -27.24
C ASP A 47 0.51 9.63 -25.98
N LYS A 48 -0.29 10.68 -26.14
CA LYS A 48 -0.80 11.47 -25.00
C LYS A 48 -1.81 10.71 -24.18
N LEU A 49 -2.69 9.94 -24.81
CA LEU A 49 -3.62 9.06 -24.08
C LEU A 49 -2.88 8.02 -23.26
N GLN A 50 -1.83 7.40 -23.79
CA GLN A 50 -0.99 6.47 -23.04
C GLN A 50 -0.33 7.17 -21.85
N ILE A 51 0.28 8.34 -22.06
CA ILE A 51 0.89 9.09 -20.95
C ILE A 51 -0.16 9.43 -19.87
N ILE A 52 -1.37 9.84 -20.24
CA ILE A 52 -2.45 10.15 -19.29
C ILE A 52 -2.88 8.88 -18.55
N ALA A 53 -3.04 7.77 -19.25
CA ALA A 53 -3.44 6.48 -18.68
C ALA A 53 -2.42 5.98 -17.66
N ASP A 54 -1.13 5.95 -18.04
CA ASP A 54 -0.02 5.58 -17.16
C ASP A 54 0.08 6.53 -15.96
N TYR A 55 -0.16 7.81 -16.20
CA TYR A 55 -0.03 8.84 -15.18
C TYR A 55 -1.10 8.76 -14.09
N TYR A 56 -2.35 8.46 -14.48
CA TYR A 56 -3.48 8.30 -13.54
C TYR A 56 -3.70 6.86 -13.07
N ASP A 57 -2.84 5.92 -13.46
CA ASP A 57 -2.98 4.49 -13.15
C ASP A 57 -4.35 3.92 -13.60
N VAL A 58 -4.75 4.28 -14.82
CA VAL A 58 -5.96 3.76 -15.47
C VAL A 58 -5.59 3.10 -16.78
N THR A 59 -6.37 2.10 -17.22
CA THR A 59 -6.17 1.54 -18.55
C THR A 59 -6.66 2.51 -19.62
N ILE A 60 -6.04 2.48 -20.81
CA ILE A 60 -6.58 3.22 -21.97
C ILE A 60 -8.04 2.83 -22.23
N GLU A 61 -8.38 1.56 -22.05
CA GLU A 61 -9.74 1.05 -22.23
C GLU A 61 -10.73 1.71 -21.27
N SER A 62 -10.37 1.83 -19.99
CA SER A 62 -11.14 2.54 -18.97
C SER A 62 -11.31 4.03 -19.33
N LEU A 63 -10.23 4.68 -19.75
CA LEU A 63 -10.25 6.09 -20.17
C LEU A 63 -11.19 6.34 -21.36
N ILE A 64 -11.34 5.37 -22.26
CA ILE A 64 -12.20 5.45 -23.44
C ILE A 64 -13.66 5.12 -23.15
N ASN A 65 -13.90 4.08 -22.36
CA ASN A 65 -15.21 3.44 -22.25
C ASN A 65 -15.97 3.81 -20.96
N ASP A 66 -15.26 4.08 -19.86
CA ASP A 66 -15.90 4.20 -18.55
C ASP A 66 -16.51 5.58 -18.31
N ASP A 67 -17.41 5.65 -17.33
CA ASP A 67 -17.94 6.90 -16.78
C ASP A 67 -17.11 7.38 -15.61
N ILE A 68 -15.90 7.86 -15.88
CA ILE A 68 -15.02 8.27 -14.79
C ILE A 68 -15.65 9.40 -13.98
N ASP A 69 -16.52 10.25 -14.55
CA ASP A 69 -17.28 11.26 -13.79
C ASP A 69 -18.16 10.65 -12.70
N ASN A 70 -18.82 9.51 -12.97
CA ASN A 70 -19.79 8.87 -12.09
C ASN A 70 -19.26 7.63 -11.35
N THR A 71 -18.09 7.12 -11.72
CA THR A 71 -17.45 6.00 -11.01
C THR A 71 -16.86 6.53 -9.70
N PRO A 72 -17.25 5.98 -8.53
CA PRO A 72 -16.62 6.33 -7.27
C PRO A 72 -15.11 6.05 -7.34
N ILE A 73 -14.28 6.97 -6.84
CA ILE A 73 -12.85 6.70 -6.65
C ILE A 73 -12.74 5.48 -5.71
N GLN A 74 -11.79 4.56 -5.89
CA GLN A 74 -11.63 3.43 -4.95
C GLN A 74 -11.54 3.88 -3.47
N ALA A 75 -10.96 5.06 -3.23
CA ALA A 75 -10.93 5.75 -1.94
C ALA A 75 -12.31 6.20 -1.39
N GLU A 76 -13.32 6.36 -2.25
CA GLU A 76 -14.71 6.65 -1.88
C GLU A 76 -15.50 5.41 -1.46
N LEU A 77 -15.01 4.22 -1.80
CA LEU A 77 -15.64 2.93 -1.48
C LEU A 77 -15.29 2.42 -0.09
N TRP A 78 -14.16 2.85 0.49
CA TRP A 78 -13.71 2.36 1.79
C TRP A 78 -14.33 3.17 2.93
N ASP A 79 -15.32 2.58 3.59
CA ASP A 79 -15.88 3.11 4.82
C ASP A 79 -14.95 2.86 6.02
N ALA A 80 -15.31 3.42 7.18
CA ALA A 80 -14.53 3.28 8.40
C ALA A 80 -14.36 1.82 8.84
N GLU A 81 -15.30 0.93 8.47
CA GLU A 81 -15.26 -0.48 8.82
C GLU A 81 -14.28 -1.24 7.92
N THR A 82 -14.27 -0.91 6.63
CA THR A 82 -13.31 -1.41 5.64
C THR A 82 -11.88 -1.06 6.05
N ILE A 83 -11.65 0.17 6.55
CA ILE A 83 -10.33 0.63 7.01
C ILE A 83 -9.87 -0.13 8.27
N LYS A 84 -10.77 -0.37 9.23
CA LYS A 84 -10.44 -1.19 10.41
C LYS A 84 -10.11 -2.62 10.02
N SER A 85 -10.92 -3.21 9.13
CA SER A 85 -10.69 -4.53 8.55
C SER A 85 -9.32 -4.59 7.88
N LEU A 86 -8.92 -3.53 7.17
CA LEU A 86 -7.61 -3.45 6.53
C LEU A 86 -6.47 -3.44 7.55
N ILE A 87 -6.57 -2.66 8.62
CA ILE A 87 -5.58 -2.64 9.71
C ILE A 87 -5.42 -4.03 10.35
N ASP A 88 -6.52 -4.77 10.46
CA ASP A 88 -6.55 -6.06 11.15
C ASP A 88 -6.04 -7.19 10.27
N ASN A 89 -6.50 -7.23 9.02
CA ASN A 89 -6.32 -8.36 8.13
C ASN A 89 -5.08 -8.22 7.23
N THR A 90 -4.57 -7.01 7.00
CA THR A 90 -3.39 -6.80 6.14
C THR A 90 -2.11 -7.19 6.84
N LEU A 91 -2.02 -6.94 8.14
CA LEU A 91 -0.79 -7.15 8.92
C LEU A 91 -1.10 -7.97 10.18
N PRO A 92 -1.42 -9.28 10.03
CA PRO A 92 -1.69 -10.17 11.14
C PRO A 92 -0.42 -10.33 12.00
N LEU A 93 -0.61 -10.59 13.30
CA LEU A 93 0.47 -10.93 14.21
C LEU A 93 0.36 -12.39 14.63
N LEU A 94 1.49 -13.08 14.69
CA LEU A 94 1.60 -14.39 15.32
C LEU A 94 1.49 -14.25 16.83
N THR A 95 0.86 -15.24 17.46
CA THR A 95 0.77 -15.37 18.91
C THR A 95 0.45 -16.81 19.26
N SER A 96 0.97 -17.28 20.39
CA SER A 96 0.66 -18.57 20.98
C SER A 96 0.67 -18.44 22.50
N ASP A 97 0.05 -19.38 23.21
CA ASP A 97 0.07 -19.37 24.68
C ASP A 97 1.50 -19.47 25.22
N SER A 98 2.36 -20.23 24.54
CA SER A 98 3.78 -20.36 24.86
C SER A 98 4.53 -19.03 24.66
N ALA A 99 4.36 -18.38 23.52
CA ALA A 99 5.01 -17.09 23.25
C ALA A 99 4.57 -16.01 24.24
N ARG A 100 3.29 -16.01 24.66
CA ARG A 100 2.77 -15.06 25.64
C ARG A 100 3.36 -15.22 27.06
N GLN A 101 3.95 -16.37 27.38
CA GLN A 101 4.67 -16.52 28.66
C GLN A 101 6.02 -15.80 28.65
N ASN A 102 6.58 -15.52 27.48
CA ASN A 102 7.81 -14.74 27.37
C ASN A 102 7.50 -13.25 27.57
N GLU A 103 8.18 -12.63 28.53
CA GLU A 103 7.94 -11.24 28.93
C GLU A 103 8.19 -10.25 27.78
N HIS A 104 9.28 -10.43 27.03
CA HIS A 104 9.63 -9.55 25.92
C HIS A 104 8.61 -9.67 24.78
N PHE A 105 8.22 -10.89 24.42
CA PHE A 105 7.19 -11.11 23.41
C PHE A 105 5.84 -10.51 23.84
N ALA A 106 5.40 -10.78 25.07
CA ALA A 106 4.12 -10.26 25.57
C ALA A 106 4.10 -8.73 25.57
N LYS A 107 5.22 -8.10 25.96
CA LYS A 107 5.40 -6.65 25.91
C LYS A 107 5.30 -6.12 24.47
N GLY A 108 6.06 -6.69 23.54
CA GLY A 108 6.02 -6.29 22.12
C GLY A 108 4.64 -6.43 21.52
N TYR A 109 3.98 -7.56 21.75
CA TYR A 109 2.63 -7.84 21.28
C TYR A 109 1.62 -6.84 21.82
N GLN A 110 1.66 -6.54 23.12
CA GLN A 110 0.76 -5.57 23.73
C GLN A 110 0.95 -4.16 23.16
N TYR A 111 2.19 -3.74 22.89
CA TYR A 111 2.45 -2.44 22.27
C TYR A 111 1.81 -2.35 20.87
N VAL A 112 1.99 -3.36 20.02
CA VAL A 112 1.38 -3.33 18.68
C VAL A 112 -0.15 -3.36 18.76
N MET A 113 -0.72 -4.16 19.66
CA MET A 113 -2.17 -4.19 19.87
C MET A 113 -2.73 -2.86 20.36
N ASN A 114 -2.02 -2.17 21.27
CA ASN A 114 -2.37 -0.83 21.70
C ASN A 114 -2.31 0.17 20.55
N CYS A 115 -1.30 0.05 19.68
CA CYS A 115 -1.20 0.88 18.49
C CYS A 115 -2.37 0.63 17.54
N LYS A 116 -2.69 -0.63 17.23
CA LYS A 116 -3.85 -1.01 16.42
C LYS A 116 -5.16 -0.48 16.99
N SER A 117 -5.38 -0.58 18.32
CA SER A 117 -6.60 -0.03 18.96
C SER A 117 -6.71 1.48 18.75
N LYS A 118 -5.62 2.22 19.01
CA LYS A 118 -5.58 3.67 18.80
C LYS A 118 -5.89 4.05 17.36
N LEU A 119 -5.34 3.31 16.39
CA LEU A 119 -5.62 3.54 14.97
C LEU A 119 -7.08 3.28 14.61
N ARG A 120 -7.69 2.21 15.13
CA ARG A 120 -9.13 1.91 14.93
C ARG A 120 -10.02 3.01 15.51
N GLU A 121 -9.59 3.64 16.59
CA GLU A 121 -10.25 4.77 17.25
C GLU A 121 -9.96 6.12 16.57
N GLY A 122 -9.12 6.13 15.53
CA GLY A 122 -8.78 7.32 14.74
C GLY A 122 -7.72 8.22 15.39
N TYR A 123 -7.01 7.73 16.40
CA TYR A 123 -5.92 8.45 17.05
C TYR A 123 -4.63 8.36 16.24
N THR A 124 -3.88 9.46 16.30
CA THR A 124 -2.48 9.56 15.90
C THR A 124 -1.56 8.71 16.77
N LEU A 125 -0.63 7.99 16.16
CA LEU A 125 0.50 7.39 16.88
C LEU A 125 1.72 8.33 16.89
N PRO A 126 2.39 8.60 18.01
CA PRO A 126 3.59 9.43 18.00
C PRO A 126 4.71 8.83 17.11
N ALA A 127 5.62 9.68 16.63
CA ALA A 127 6.86 9.19 16.02
C ALA A 127 7.55 8.23 16.98
N HIS A 128 8.10 7.12 16.45
CA HIS A 128 8.76 6.08 17.26
C HIS A 128 7.83 5.34 18.24
N ALA A 129 6.50 5.43 18.09
CA ALA A 129 5.55 4.71 18.96
C ALA A 129 5.72 3.19 18.94
N ILE A 130 6.30 2.67 17.85
CA ILE A 130 6.45 1.24 17.60
C ILE A 130 7.85 0.73 17.97
N ASP A 131 8.83 1.60 18.19
CA ASP A 131 10.22 1.22 18.51
C ASP A 131 10.29 0.31 19.75
N PRO A 132 9.56 0.58 20.86
CA PRO A 132 9.56 -0.32 22.01
C PRO A 132 9.04 -1.73 21.69
N ALA A 133 8.16 -1.86 20.69
CA ALA A 133 7.66 -3.15 20.24
C ALA A 133 8.68 -3.88 19.37
N PHE A 134 9.37 -3.13 18.50
CA PHE A 134 10.46 -3.67 17.68
C PHE A 134 11.57 -4.24 18.56
N ASP A 135 12.09 -3.45 19.50
CA ASP A 135 13.16 -3.87 20.41
C ASP A 135 12.77 -5.10 21.22
N ALA A 136 11.52 -5.15 21.69
CA ALA A 136 11.00 -6.28 22.46
C ALA A 136 10.92 -7.56 21.62
N PHE A 137 10.50 -7.47 20.36
CA PHE A 137 10.47 -8.64 19.48
C PHE A 137 11.86 -9.09 19.03
N VAL A 138 12.78 -8.17 18.76
CA VAL A 138 14.19 -8.50 18.49
C VAL A 138 14.76 -9.26 19.67
N TYR A 139 14.57 -8.76 20.90
CA TYR A 139 15.07 -9.43 22.10
C TYR A 139 14.47 -10.83 22.28
N ALA A 140 13.14 -10.94 22.18
CA ALA A 140 12.44 -12.22 22.31
C ALA A 140 12.90 -13.24 21.26
N PHE A 141 13.24 -12.79 20.05
CA PHE A 141 13.74 -13.67 19.01
C PHE A 141 15.21 -14.07 19.24
N GLU A 142 16.10 -13.09 19.37
CA GLU A 142 17.55 -13.32 19.37
C GLU A 142 18.07 -13.93 20.68
N HIS A 143 17.44 -13.60 21.81
CA HIS A 143 17.87 -14.07 23.12
C HIS A 143 17.01 -15.20 23.67
N ASP A 144 15.69 -15.15 23.44
CA ASP A 144 14.75 -16.12 24.02
C ASP A 144 14.28 -17.18 23.02
N GLY A 145 14.65 -17.07 21.73
CA GLY A 145 14.33 -18.07 20.70
C GLY A 145 12.86 -18.12 20.30
N ILE A 146 12.10 -17.04 20.53
CA ILE A 146 10.67 -16.98 20.22
C ILE A 146 10.47 -16.70 18.72
N ILE A 147 10.14 -17.73 17.95
CA ILE A 147 9.98 -17.64 16.48
C ILE A 147 8.82 -16.71 16.08
N GLU A 148 7.73 -16.69 16.86
CA GLU A 148 6.61 -15.75 16.65
C GLU A 148 7.07 -14.29 16.70
N ALA A 149 8.09 -13.98 17.51
CA ALA A 149 8.66 -12.64 17.57
C ALA A 149 9.32 -12.27 16.23
N ALA A 150 10.09 -13.19 15.65
CA ALA A 150 10.69 -13.02 14.33
C ALA A 150 9.60 -12.77 13.27
N GLY A 151 8.53 -13.56 13.27
CA GLY A 151 7.41 -13.35 12.35
C GLY A 151 6.71 -12.01 12.55
N ASN A 152 6.57 -11.56 13.80
CA ASN A 152 6.02 -10.24 14.10
C ASN A 152 6.96 -9.09 13.71
N LEU A 153 8.26 -9.30 13.46
CA LEU A 153 9.13 -8.28 12.87
C LEU A 153 8.74 -7.94 11.42
N LEU A 154 8.13 -8.88 10.69
CA LEU A 154 7.60 -8.62 9.34
C LEU A 154 6.54 -7.51 9.34
N PHE A 155 5.76 -7.36 10.42
CA PHE A 155 4.86 -6.23 10.60
C PHE A 155 5.58 -4.88 10.43
N PHE A 156 6.76 -4.73 11.03
CA PHE A 156 7.51 -3.48 11.04
C PHE A 156 8.14 -3.21 9.70
N PHE A 157 8.73 -4.23 9.06
CA PHE A 157 9.25 -4.07 7.71
C PHE A 157 8.17 -3.63 6.75
N PHE A 158 6.95 -4.17 6.85
CA PHE A 158 5.86 -3.77 5.97
C PHE A 158 5.31 -2.37 6.28
N ILE A 159 5.17 -1.97 7.55
CA ILE A 159 4.75 -0.60 7.89
C ILE A 159 5.82 0.44 7.50
N LEU A 160 7.06 0.24 7.92
CA LEU A 160 8.15 1.20 7.69
C LEU A 160 8.54 1.32 6.21
N TYR A 161 8.34 0.24 5.45
CA TYR A 161 8.73 0.20 4.04
C TYR A 161 7.60 0.58 3.11
N SER A 162 6.34 0.24 3.44
CA SER A 162 5.18 0.85 2.77
C SER A 162 5.25 2.37 2.91
N SER A 163 5.59 2.90 4.09
CA SER A 163 5.72 4.34 4.27
C SER A 163 6.90 5.00 3.50
N LYS A 164 7.69 4.26 2.72
CA LYS A 164 8.84 4.80 1.97
C LYS A 164 8.81 4.49 0.48
N LEU A 165 8.16 3.40 0.07
CA LEU A 165 8.06 2.95 -1.32
C LEU A 165 7.18 3.85 -2.19
N ASP A 166 6.17 4.44 -1.60
CA ASP A 166 5.22 5.31 -2.29
C ASP A 166 4.91 6.48 -1.36
N PRO A 167 5.02 7.76 -1.80
CA PRO A 167 4.57 8.88 -0.99
C PRO A 167 3.09 8.73 -0.60
N HIS A 168 2.30 7.87 -1.27
CA HIS A 168 0.93 7.48 -0.91
C HIS A 168 0.83 6.57 0.30
N TYR A 169 1.71 5.56 0.39
CA TYR A 169 1.78 4.70 1.56
C TYR A 169 2.55 5.39 2.70
N ASP A 170 3.49 6.30 2.41
CA ASP A 170 4.03 7.25 3.39
C ASP A 170 2.90 8.10 3.93
N ARG A 171 2.06 8.65 3.07
CA ARG A 171 0.90 9.44 3.47
C ARG A 171 -0.17 8.64 4.23
N LEU A 172 -0.41 7.37 3.91
CA LEU A 172 -1.28 6.49 4.69
C LEU A 172 -0.64 6.14 6.04
N GLY A 173 0.66 5.82 6.06
CA GLY A 173 1.46 5.60 7.25
C GLY A 173 1.53 6.83 8.15
N GLN A 174 1.78 8.01 7.60
CA GLN A 174 1.78 9.33 8.23
C GLN A 174 0.37 9.80 8.56
N ALA A 175 -0.68 9.38 7.86
CA ALA A 175 -2.06 9.63 8.27
C ALA A 175 -2.42 8.83 9.53
N ILE A 176 -2.00 7.57 9.56
CA ILE A 176 -2.04 6.64 10.68
C ILE A 176 -1.15 7.17 11.84
N LEU A 177 0.04 7.71 11.54
CA LEU A 177 1.04 8.23 12.49
C LEU A 177 0.90 9.74 12.80
N HIS A 178 0.07 10.52 12.12
CA HIS A 178 -0.14 11.97 12.39
C HIS A 178 -1.62 12.37 12.59
N GLY A 179 -2.55 11.41 12.49
CA GLY A 179 -3.98 11.45 12.87
C GLY A 179 -4.67 12.81 12.81
N LYS A 180 -5.01 13.19 11.58
CA LYS A 180 -6.06 14.18 11.32
C LYS A 180 -7.17 13.54 10.49
N THR A 181 -8.01 12.69 11.08
CA THR A 181 -9.06 12.02 10.30
C THR A 181 -10.40 11.95 11.00
N LYS A 182 -11.21 12.99 10.77
CA LYS A 182 -12.67 12.93 10.95
C LYS A 182 -13.47 13.05 9.65
N SER A 183 -12.86 13.09 8.46
CA SER A 183 -13.66 13.22 7.23
C SER A 183 -13.22 12.31 6.09
N LYS A 184 -14.23 11.87 5.32
CA LYS A 184 -14.11 11.23 4.00
C LYS A 184 -13.21 12.02 3.03
N ASP A 185 -13.04 13.33 3.23
CA ASP A 185 -12.20 14.18 2.37
C ASP A 185 -10.70 13.99 2.60
N PHE A 186 -10.29 13.48 3.76
CA PHE A 186 -8.88 13.24 4.07
C PHE A 186 -8.39 11.97 3.37
N LEU A 187 -9.10 10.84 3.47
CA LEU A 187 -8.72 9.61 2.76
C LEU A 187 -8.64 9.84 1.24
N LYS A 188 -9.59 10.59 0.67
CA LYS A 188 -9.53 11.10 -0.71
C LYS A 188 -8.27 11.91 -1.01
N LYS A 189 -7.84 12.80 -0.11
CA LYS A 189 -6.67 13.67 -0.32
C LYS A 189 -5.35 12.88 -0.34
N TYR A 190 -5.28 11.74 0.35
CA TYR A 190 -4.04 10.97 0.53
C TYR A 190 -3.97 9.70 -0.34
N MET A 191 -5.12 9.15 -0.76
CA MET A 191 -5.21 8.05 -1.75
C MET A 191 -5.16 8.53 -3.20
N VAL A 192 -5.25 9.83 -3.45
CA VAL A 192 -5.21 10.42 -4.79
C VAL A 192 -3.80 10.97 -5.05
N LYS A 193 -3.21 10.55 -6.18
CA LYS A 193 -1.85 10.94 -6.61
C LYS A 193 -1.65 12.46 -6.53
N ASN A 194 -0.73 12.93 -5.69
CA ASN A 194 -0.32 14.35 -5.69
C ASN A 194 0.94 14.43 -6.56
N PRO A 195 0.82 14.94 -7.79
CA PRO A 195 1.74 14.53 -8.85
C PRO A 195 2.84 15.53 -9.17
N ASN A 196 3.02 16.54 -8.31
CA ASN A 196 4.15 17.47 -8.36
C ASN A 196 5.32 17.03 -7.45
N GLU A 197 5.23 15.85 -6.81
CA GLU A 197 6.35 15.24 -6.06
C GLU A 197 7.22 14.45 -7.05
N ASN A 198 8.47 14.91 -7.25
CA ASN A 198 9.46 14.23 -8.09
C ASN A 198 9.76 12.82 -7.54
N ASP A 199 9.25 11.78 -8.20
CA ASP A 199 9.57 10.37 -7.90
C ASP A 199 11.06 10.04 -8.10
N ASP A 200 11.76 10.81 -8.95
CA ASP A 200 13.15 10.53 -9.33
C ASP A 200 14.15 10.61 -8.17
N LYS A 201 13.98 11.55 -7.22
CA LYS A 201 14.93 11.73 -6.09
C LYS A 201 14.82 10.63 -5.03
N ASN A 202 13.68 9.94 -4.94
CA ASN A 202 13.47 8.85 -3.98
C ASN A 202 13.82 7.47 -4.55
N SER A 203 14.05 7.33 -5.85
CA SER A 203 14.24 6.03 -6.50
C SER A 203 15.51 5.30 -6.04
N GLU A 204 16.64 6.01 -5.92
CA GLU A 204 17.92 5.45 -5.46
C GLU A 204 17.88 5.10 -3.95
N GLU A 205 17.36 5.99 -3.10
CA GLU A 205 17.20 5.70 -1.67
C GLU A 205 16.22 4.55 -1.42
N ARG A 206 15.14 4.44 -2.19
CA ARG A 206 14.21 3.31 -2.16
C ARG A 206 14.89 2.01 -2.56
N ALA A 207 15.69 2.03 -3.62
CA ALA A 207 16.43 0.85 -4.10
C ALA A 207 17.47 0.38 -3.08
N ILE A 208 18.26 1.30 -2.50
CA ILE A 208 19.25 0.98 -1.46
C ILE A 208 18.55 0.38 -0.23
N LEU A 209 17.47 1.01 0.24
CA LEU A 209 16.73 0.50 1.39
C LEU A 209 16.04 -0.84 1.10
N SER A 210 15.56 -1.05 -0.15
CA SER A 210 15.02 -2.36 -0.58
C SER A 210 16.07 -3.45 -0.50
N SER A 211 17.27 -3.13 -1.01
CA SER A 211 18.41 -4.04 -1.05
C SER A 211 18.85 -4.46 0.36
N ASP A 212 18.80 -3.56 1.34
CA ASP A 212 19.19 -3.87 2.72
C ASP A 212 18.14 -4.69 3.47
N ILE A 213 16.84 -4.42 3.24
CA ILE A 213 15.74 -5.06 3.99
C ILE A 213 15.34 -6.41 3.39
N THR A 214 15.36 -6.54 2.05
CA THR A 214 14.92 -7.75 1.34
C THR A 214 15.60 -9.03 1.87
N PRO A 215 16.93 -9.07 2.09
CA PRO A 215 17.58 -10.24 2.67
C PRO A 215 17.05 -10.62 4.06
N ILE A 216 16.78 -9.62 4.91
CA ILE A 216 16.28 -9.84 6.27
C ILE A 216 14.86 -10.42 6.22
N VAL A 217 13.99 -9.84 5.38
CA VAL A 217 12.62 -10.32 5.18
C VAL A 217 12.62 -11.76 4.68
N TYR A 218 13.46 -12.09 3.69
CA TYR A 218 13.56 -13.47 3.19
C TYR A 218 14.11 -14.45 4.22
N GLN A 219 15.05 -14.03 5.08
CA GLN A 219 15.53 -14.88 6.17
C GLN A 219 14.41 -15.22 7.16
N ILE A 220 13.60 -14.23 7.55
CA ILE A 220 12.45 -14.47 8.44
C ILE A 220 11.41 -15.36 7.76
N ILE A 221 11.04 -15.08 6.50
CA ILE A 221 10.10 -15.92 5.75
C ILE A 221 10.60 -17.36 5.67
N ARG A 222 11.90 -17.56 5.40
CA ARG A 222 12.51 -18.89 5.35
C ARG A 222 12.44 -19.58 6.71
N LEU A 223 12.80 -18.89 7.80
CA LEU A 223 12.72 -19.42 9.16
C LEU A 223 11.30 -19.93 9.49
N LEU A 224 10.28 -19.11 9.18
CA LEU A 224 8.88 -19.46 9.42
C LEU A 224 8.41 -20.64 8.56
N ARG A 225 8.91 -20.75 7.32
CA ARG A 225 8.63 -21.90 6.45
C ARG A 225 9.24 -23.19 6.99
N GLU A 226 10.48 -23.14 7.47
CA GLU A 226 11.21 -24.29 8.01
C GLU A 226 10.60 -24.80 9.33
N ASP A 227 10.03 -23.91 10.15
CA ASP A 227 9.29 -24.28 11.37
C ASP A 227 7.99 -25.06 11.06
N GLY A 228 7.40 -24.85 9.88
CA GLY A 228 6.21 -25.56 9.40
C GLY A 228 4.90 -25.09 10.03
N ARG A 229 4.86 -24.77 11.34
CA ARG A 229 3.65 -24.24 12.01
C ARG A 229 3.21 -22.90 11.43
N TYR A 230 4.18 -22.11 10.97
CA TYR A 230 3.96 -20.76 10.45
C TYR A 230 4.07 -20.68 8.92
N TYR A 231 4.00 -21.82 8.22
CA TYR A 231 4.10 -21.88 6.76
C TYR A 231 3.08 -20.97 6.06
N ALA A 232 1.81 -21.03 6.47
CA ALA A 232 0.76 -20.18 5.87
C ALA A 232 1.02 -18.68 6.09
N PHE A 233 1.55 -18.30 7.25
CA PHE A 233 1.91 -16.91 7.55
C PHE A 233 3.08 -16.45 6.67
N ALA A 234 4.08 -17.32 6.47
CA ALA A 234 5.23 -17.03 5.63
C ALA A 234 4.86 -16.85 4.15
N GLU A 235 4.02 -17.75 3.60
CA GLU A 235 3.53 -17.63 2.22
C GLU A 235 2.68 -16.37 2.03
N TYR A 236 1.88 -16.02 3.04
CA TYR A 236 1.10 -14.78 3.02
C TYR A 236 2.01 -13.54 2.93
N TYR A 237 3.01 -13.43 3.80
CA TYR A 237 3.93 -12.28 3.80
C TYR A 237 4.82 -12.23 2.56
N LEU A 238 5.16 -13.39 1.97
CA LEU A 238 5.83 -13.43 0.68
C LEU A 238 4.94 -12.83 -0.42
N ALA A 239 3.68 -13.26 -0.53
CA ALA A 239 2.73 -12.70 -1.49
C ALA A 239 2.50 -11.20 -1.25
N LEU A 240 2.37 -10.80 0.02
CA LEU A 240 2.17 -9.41 0.43
C LEU A 240 3.36 -8.53 0.02
N GLY A 241 4.59 -9.04 0.16
CA GLY A 241 5.81 -8.31 -0.19
C GLY A 241 5.89 -8.03 -1.69
N HIS A 242 5.50 -9.00 -2.53
CA HIS A 242 5.34 -8.76 -3.96
C HIS A 242 4.21 -7.75 -4.23
N PHE A 243 3.07 -7.90 -3.55
CA PHE A 243 1.90 -7.04 -3.77
C PHE A 243 2.21 -5.55 -3.53
N PHE A 244 2.96 -5.25 -2.47
CA PHE A 244 3.39 -3.88 -2.16
C PHE A 244 4.70 -3.46 -2.83
N GLY A 245 5.35 -4.33 -3.62
CA GLY A 245 6.60 -4.01 -4.29
C GLY A 245 7.79 -3.85 -3.33
N ILE A 246 7.80 -4.59 -2.22
CA ILE A 246 8.87 -4.56 -1.20
C ILE A 246 10.17 -5.15 -1.72
N PHE A 247 10.06 -6.16 -2.58
CA PHE A 247 11.21 -6.92 -3.05
C PHE A 247 11.81 -6.30 -4.31
N ASP A 248 13.08 -5.92 -4.23
CA ASP A 248 13.89 -5.61 -5.41
C ASP A 248 14.22 -6.91 -6.17
N ASN A 249 13.38 -7.21 -7.15
CA ASN A 249 13.50 -8.39 -8.00
C ASN A 249 13.62 -8.01 -9.49
N GLY A 250 13.95 -6.74 -9.79
CA GLY A 250 14.07 -6.21 -11.14
C GLY A 250 12.75 -6.02 -11.89
N ASN A 251 11.59 -6.29 -11.28
CA ASN A 251 10.28 -5.98 -11.88
C ASN A 251 9.87 -4.53 -11.60
N ASN A 252 9.01 -3.99 -12.47
CA ASN A 252 8.31 -2.74 -12.18
C ASN A 252 7.15 -2.96 -11.18
N ALA A 253 6.64 -1.87 -10.61
CA ALA A 253 5.61 -1.90 -9.57
C ALA A 253 4.36 -2.69 -9.98
N ASP A 254 3.85 -2.49 -11.20
CA ASP A 254 2.63 -3.15 -11.67
C ASP A 254 2.79 -4.66 -11.84
N LYS A 255 3.95 -5.10 -12.36
CA LYS A 255 4.27 -6.53 -12.45
C LYS A 255 4.39 -7.13 -11.06
N ASN A 256 5.03 -6.46 -10.11
CA ASN A 256 5.14 -6.93 -8.73
C ASN A 256 3.76 -7.06 -8.06
N LYS A 257 2.92 -6.05 -8.20
CA LYS A 257 1.54 -6.06 -7.70
C LYS A 257 0.72 -7.21 -8.30
N THR A 258 0.84 -7.44 -9.60
CA THR A 258 0.16 -8.54 -10.31
C THR A 258 0.62 -9.91 -9.81
N ILE A 259 1.94 -10.10 -9.65
CA ILE A 259 2.51 -11.34 -9.11
C ILE A 259 2.00 -11.57 -7.69
N GLY A 260 2.10 -10.57 -6.82
CA GLY A 260 1.67 -10.67 -5.42
C GLY A 260 0.18 -10.98 -5.30
N PHE A 261 -0.67 -10.33 -6.10
CA PHE A 261 -2.10 -10.62 -6.14
C PHE A 261 -2.39 -12.06 -6.57
N GLY A 262 -1.74 -12.54 -7.64
CA GLY A 262 -1.88 -13.94 -8.09
C GLY A 262 -1.43 -14.97 -7.04
N MET A 263 -0.34 -14.68 -6.32
CA MET A 263 0.12 -15.49 -5.20
C MET A 263 -0.92 -15.50 -4.06
N MET A 264 -1.50 -14.35 -3.74
CA MET A 264 -2.53 -14.21 -2.71
C MET A 264 -3.78 -15.04 -3.04
N CYS A 265 -4.28 -14.96 -4.28
CA CYS A 265 -5.41 -15.76 -4.75
C CYS A 265 -5.12 -17.26 -4.67
N SER A 266 -3.92 -17.67 -5.10
CA SER A 266 -3.51 -19.07 -5.06
C SER A 266 -3.41 -19.59 -3.62
N ALA A 267 -2.81 -18.80 -2.71
CA ALA A 267 -2.72 -19.14 -1.30
C ALA A 267 -4.12 -19.24 -0.66
N SER A 268 -5.03 -18.31 -0.96
CA SER A 268 -6.42 -18.36 -0.47
C SER A 268 -7.15 -19.60 -0.96
N ALA A 269 -7.01 -19.97 -2.24
CA ALA A 269 -7.60 -21.18 -2.81
C ALA A 269 -7.09 -22.47 -2.16
N LEU A 270 -5.86 -22.45 -1.63
CA LEU A 270 -5.25 -23.55 -0.87
C LEU A 270 -5.59 -23.51 0.64
N GLY A 271 -6.51 -22.64 1.07
CA GLY A 271 -6.95 -22.56 2.46
C GLY A 271 -6.12 -21.66 3.36
N ASN A 272 -5.31 -20.74 2.80
CA ASN A 272 -4.60 -19.75 3.60
C ASN A 272 -5.58 -18.69 4.12
N ASN A 273 -5.83 -18.72 5.44
CA ASN A 273 -6.77 -17.81 6.09
C ASN A 273 -6.34 -16.35 6.05
N TYR A 274 -5.04 -16.05 6.12
CA TYR A 274 -4.52 -14.68 6.05
C TYR A 274 -4.76 -14.08 4.66
N ALA A 275 -4.44 -14.83 3.62
CA ALA A 275 -4.68 -14.41 2.24
C ALA A 275 -6.17 -14.20 1.96
N SER A 276 -7.02 -15.09 2.48
CA SER A 276 -8.48 -14.97 2.33
C SER A 276 -9.04 -13.74 3.05
N ALA A 277 -8.59 -13.48 4.28
CA ALA A 277 -9.01 -12.29 5.04
C ALA A 277 -8.58 -10.99 4.35
N PHE A 278 -7.36 -10.95 3.81
CA PHE A 278 -6.87 -9.82 3.04
C PHE A 278 -7.70 -9.59 1.77
N LEU A 279 -7.90 -10.63 0.95
CA LEU A 279 -8.69 -10.52 -0.29
C LEU A 279 -10.12 -10.06 0.00
N ASN A 280 -10.79 -10.63 1.00
CA ASN A 280 -12.13 -10.20 1.40
C ASN A 280 -12.21 -8.73 1.85
N THR A 281 -11.07 -8.14 2.25
CA THR A 281 -11.02 -6.75 2.67
C THR A 281 -10.82 -5.78 1.49
N ILE A 282 -10.18 -6.23 0.41
CA ILE A 282 -9.86 -5.40 -0.76
C ILE A 282 -10.76 -5.67 -1.98
N SER A 283 -11.64 -6.67 -1.90
CA SER A 283 -12.64 -7.04 -2.91
C SER A 283 -13.93 -6.23 -2.73
#